data_AF-A0A537LW11-F1
#
_entry.id   AF-A0A537LW11-F1
#
_cell.length_a   1.000
_cell.length_b   1.000
_cell.length_c   1.000
_cell.angle_alpha   90.00
_cell.angle_beta   90.00
_cell.angle_gamma   90.00
#
_symmetry.space_group_name_H-M   'P 1'
#
loop_
_entity.id
_entity.type
_entity.pdbx_description
1 polymer ?
#
loop_
_entity_poly.entity_id
_entity_poly.type
_entity_poly.pdbx_seq_one_letter_code
_entity_poly.pdbx_strand_id
1 'polypeptide(L)'
;MELLRALATLAESPTPEHAHLGKLLDLPGAPEPATYTEVFVFNLYPYASVYVGREGMLGGEARDRVAGFWRALGRMPPAEPDHLTALLALYATLDDQEAADPDPARRLLWRQSRKALLWEHLASWVFAYLDKLGEIAPPFYRSWGALLGEVLAAEVEAVGPQEILPLHLRLAPALPDPRQDGAGEFAGALLSPVRSGVVLTRADLARAARDLDAGLRMGERRFILTSLLSQDADGMLGWLAAEARRWASRHRAREGVAGEVARFWAGQADGAAALLGDLQPSKREGPKDVPPRNTKARC
;
A
#
# COMPACT_ATOMS: atom_id res chain seq x y z
N MET A 1 14.77 18.77 -9.20
CA MET A 1 14.58 18.34 -7.80
C MET A 1 13.69 19.25 -6.96
N GLU A 2 13.64 20.56 -7.20
CA GLU A 2 12.73 21.46 -6.47
C GLU A 2 11.25 21.04 -6.49
N LEU A 3 10.77 20.51 -7.62
CA LEU A 3 9.41 19.95 -7.71
C LEU A 3 9.18 18.82 -6.69
N LEU A 4 10.12 17.89 -6.54
CA LEU A 4 9.99 16.77 -5.59
C LEU A 4 10.00 17.26 -4.14
N ARG A 5 10.80 18.30 -3.84
CA ARG A 5 10.81 18.96 -2.52
C ARG A 5 9.47 19.64 -2.23
N ALA A 6 8.93 20.38 -3.18
CA ALA A 6 7.61 21.00 -3.04
C ALA A 6 6.50 19.95 -2.82
N LEU A 7 6.54 18.84 -3.56
CA LEU A 7 5.62 17.72 -3.38
C LEU A 7 5.79 17.03 -2.02
N ALA A 8 7.02 16.91 -1.52
CA ALA A 8 7.31 16.36 -0.19
C ALA A 8 6.71 17.22 0.93
N THR A 9 6.84 18.54 0.83
CA THR A 9 6.24 19.49 1.78
C THR A 9 4.72 19.36 1.84
N LEU A 10 4.05 19.15 0.70
CA LEU A 10 2.59 18.96 0.66
C LEU A 10 2.09 17.64 1.28
N ALA A 11 2.99 16.72 1.62
CA ALA A 11 2.65 15.52 2.40
C ALA A 11 2.66 15.77 3.91
N GLU A 12 2.99 16.97 4.37
CA GLU A 12 2.94 17.39 5.78
C GLU A 12 1.62 18.09 6.14
N SER A 13 1.36 18.23 7.44
CA SER A 13 0.17 18.93 7.96
C SER A 13 0.02 20.34 7.36
N PRO A 14 -1.17 20.75 6.87
CA PRO A 14 -1.34 22.00 6.15
C PRO A 14 -0.96 23.25 6.96
N THR A 15 -0.12 24.09 6.37
CA THR A 15 0.14 25.47 6.81
C THR A 15 -0.34 26.47 5.73
N PRO A 16 -0.45 27.77 6.05
CA PRO A 16 -0.82 28.78 5.05
C PRO A 16 0.08 28.78 3.79
N GLU A 17 1.36 28.44 3.94
CA GLU A 17 2.35 28.35 2.86
C GLU A 17 2.02 27.23 1.86
N HIS A 18 1.39 26.14 2.31
CA HIS A 18 0.98 25.04 1.43
C HIS A 18 -0.06 25.46 0.39
N ALA A 19 -0.91 26.44 0.71
CA ALA A 19 -1.87 26.98 -0.25
C ALA A 19 -1.17 27.74 -1.40
N HIS A 20 -0.02 28.38 -1.12
CA HIS A 20 0.78 29.03 -2.15
C HIS A 20 1.50 27.99 -3.02
N LEU A 21 2.12 26.98 -2.41
CA LEU A 21 2.74 25.86 -3.13
C LEU A 21 1.74 25.13 -4.03
N GLY A 22 0.53 24.87 -3.53
CA GLY A 22 -0.53 24.25 -4.32
C GLY A 22 -0.87 25.04 -5.58
N LYS A 23 -0.95 26.38 -5.48
CA LYS A 23 -1.18 27.25 -6.65
C LYS A 23 -0.01 27.23 -7.64
N LEU A 24 1.23 27.22 -7.16
CA LEU A 24 2.42 27.14 -8.02
C LEU A 24 2.49 25.82 -8.81
N LEU A 25 1.95 24.74 -8.22
CA LEU A 25 1.86 23.42 -8.83
C LEU A 25 0.55 23.18 -9.60
N ASP A 26 -0.27 24.22 -9.79
CA ASP A 26 -1.57 24.16 -10.46
C ASP A 26 -2.53 23.10 -9.86
N LEU A 27 -2.48 22.93 -8.53
CA LEU A 27 -3.37 22.02 -7.82
C LEU A 27 -4.74 22.68 -7.56
N PRO A 28 -5.84 21.94 -7.69
CA PRO A 28 -7.17 22.49 -7.51
C PRO A 28 -7.48 22.78 -6.04
N GLY A 29 -7.84 24.02 -5.73
CA GLY A 29 -8.24 24.44 -4.40
C GLY A 29 -7.06 24.66 -3.44
N ALA A 30 -7.25 24.30 -2.17
CA ALA A 30 -6.23 24.44 -1.14
C ALA A 30 -6.26 23.23 -0.18
N PRO A 31 -5.14 22.88 0.45
CA PRO A 31 -5.12 21.83 1.46
C PRO A 31 -5.78 22.32 2.74
N GLU A 32 -6.85 21.64 3.16
CA GLU A 32 -7.55 21.93 4.42
C GLU A 32 -7.10 21.00 5.55
N PRO A 33 -6.92 21.48 6.79
CA PRO A 33 -6.50 20.65 7.92
C PRO A 33 -7.43 19.46 8.20
N ALA A 34 -8.75 19.67 8.15
CA ALA A 34 -9.72 18.59 8.38
C ALA A 34 -9.61 17.49 7.32
N THR A 35 -9.44 17.90 6.05
CA THR A 35 -9.24 16.97 4.94
C THR A 35 -7.92 16.21 5.08
N TYR A 36 -6.84 16.89 5.48
CA TYR A 36 -5.56 16.25 5.74
C TYR A 36 -5.67 15.19 6.82
N THR A 37 -6.32 15.51 7.95
CA THR A 37 -6.55 14.56 9.03
C THR A 37 -7.35 13.36 8.56
N GLU A 38 -8.45 13.58 7.83
CA GLU A 38 -9.27 12.47 7.32
C GLU A 38 -8.47 11.55 6.39
N VAL A 39 -7.69 12.12 5.46
CA VAL A 39 -6.93 11.34 4.48
C VAL A 39 -5.71 10.68 5.13
N PHE A 40 -4.78 11.44 5.70
CA PHE A 40 -3.45 10.94 6.07
C PHE A 40 -3.34 10.47 7.52
N VAL A 41 -4.25 10.88 8.40
CA VAL A 41 -4.22 10.48 9.82
C VAL A 41 -5.19 9.33 10.11
N PHE A 42 -6.33 9.25 9.41
CA PHE A 42 -7.33 8.21 9.67
C PHE A 42 -7.41 7.10 8.61
N ASN A 43 -7.10 7.39 7.34
CA ASN A 43 -7.29 6.41 6.27
C ASN A 43 -5.99 5.89 5.66
N LEU A 44 -5.04 6.77 5.37
CA LEU A 44 -3.91 6.46 4.48
C LEU A 44 -2.60 7.09 4.98
N TYR A 45 -2.05 6.46 6.02
CA TYR A 45 -0.80 6.84 6.68
C TYR A 45 0.37 6.90 5.68
N PRO A 46 1.12 8.00 5.57
CA PRO A 46 2.21 8.15 4.59
C PRO A 46 3.55 7.59 5.10
N TYR A 47 3.56 6.38 5.66
CA TYR A 47 4.76 5.72 6.22
C TYR A 47 5.01 4.38 5.56
N ALA A 48 6.23 4.11 5.12
CA ALA A 48 6.56 2.85 4.45
C ALA A 48 6.23 1.62 5.31
N SER A 49 6.47 1.67 6.62
CA SER A 49 6.17 0.57 7.55
C SER A 49 4.72 0.09 7.52
N VAL A 50 3.76 0.97 7.23
CA VAL A 50 2.34 0.60 7.12
C VAL A 50 2.07 -0.29 5.90
N TYR A 51 2.86 -0.15 4.83
CA TYR A 51 2.63 -0.87 3.59
C TYR A 51 3.50 -2.11 3.47
N VAL A 52 4.78 -2.01 3.82
CA VAL A 52 5.77 -3.09 3.65
C VAL A 52 6.15 -3.80 4.95
N GLY A 53 5.67 -3.30 6.10
CA GLY A 53 5.81 -3.99 7.37
C GLY A 53 4.88 -5.20 7.46
N ARG A 54 5.39 -6.29 8.05
CA ARG A 54 4.64 -7.55 8.25
C ARG A 54 3.32 -7.31 8.97
N GLU A 55 3.30 -6.39 9.93
CA GLU A 55 2.14 -6.09 10.76
C GLU A 55 1.18 -5.07 10.12
N GLY A 56 1.62 -4.34 9.09
CA GLY A 56 0.84 -3.23 8.50
C GLY A 56 0.62 -2.05 9.44
N MET A 57 1.56 -1.81 10.36
CA MET A 57 1.50 -0.80 11.41
C MET A 57 2.74 0.11 11.39
N LEU A 58 2.65 1.25 12.07
CA LEU A 58 3.76 2.19 12.18
C LEU A 58 4.94 1.57 12.94
N GLY A 59 6.14 1.70 12.38
CA GLY A 59 7.37 1.24 13.02
C GLY A 59 7.80 -0.17 12.62
N GLY A 60 8.42 -0.88 13.57
CA GLY A 60 8.95 -2.23 13.36
C GLY A 60 10.14 -2.30 12.39
N GLU A 61 10.42 -3.51 11.94
CA GLU A 61 11.62 -3.82 11.13
C GLU A 61 11.68 -3.02 9.82
N ALA A 62 10.53 -2.71 9.21
CA ALA A 62 10.48 -1.93 7.99
C ALA A 62 11.02 -0.50 8.20
N ARG A 63 10.60 0.16 9.28
CA ARG A 63 11.14 1.48 9.67
C ARG A 63 12.62 1.39 10.04
N ASP A 64 13.02 0.35 10.76
CA ASP A 64 14.42 0.16 11.16
C ASP A 64 15.34 -0.05 9.95
N ARG A 65 14.88 -0.76 8.92
CA ARG A 65 15.61 -0.94 7.65
C ARG A 65 15.82 0.40 6.95
N VAL A 66 14.79 1.24 6.89
CA VAL A 66 14.90 2.59 6.32
C VAL A 66 15.86 3.44 7.15
N ALA A 67 15.76 3.42 8.48
CA ALA A 67 16.71 4.10 9.37
C ALA A 67 18.16 3.59 9.18
N GLY A 68 18.34 2.30 8.93
CA GLY A 68 19.62 1.70 8.57
C GLY A 68 20.19 2.29 7.28
N PHE A 69 19.35 2.52 6.26
CA PHE A 69 19.76 3.16 5.01
C PHE A 69 20.26 4.59 5.23
N TRP A 70 19.56 5.38 6.05
CA TRP A 70 20.02 6.72 6.47
C TRP A 70 21.43 6.67 7.09
N ARG A 71 21.67 5.73 8.01
CA ARG A 71 22.98 5.55 8.65
C ARG A 71 24.06 5.09 7.66
N ALA A 72 23.71 4.23 6.71
CA ALA A 72 24.63 3.77 5.66
C ALA A 72 25.08 4.92 4.75
N LEU A 73 24.25 5.95 4.59
CA LEU A 73 24.62 7.21 3.92
C LEU A 73 25.43 8.17 4.80
N GLY A 74 25.81 7.76 6.02
CA GLY A 74 26.51 8.61 6.99
C GLY A 74 25.64 9.70 7.60
N ARG A 75 24.31 9.55 7.56
CA ARG A 75 23.35 10.55 8.06
C ARG A 75 22.67 10.06 9.34
N MET A 76 22.33 11.00 10.22
CA MET A 76 21.41 10.69 11.32
C MET A 76 20.00 10.52 10.76
N PRO A 77 19.32 9.38 11.03
CA PRO A 77 17.92 9.22 10.65
C PRO A 77 17.06 10.28 11.36
N PRO A 78 16.09 10.90 10.68
CA PRO A 78 15.13 11.78 11.34
C PRO A 78 14.21 10.97 12.28
N ALA A 79 13.39 11.65 13.07
CA ALA A 79 12.44 11.01 13.98
C ALA A 79 11.52 10.03 13.25
N GLU A 80 11.08 10.37 12.04
CA GLU A 80 10.21 9.55 11.19
C GLU A 80 10.93 9.19 9.88
N PRO A 81 11.89 8.25 9.90
CA PRO A 81 12.80 7.98 8.79
C PRO A 81 12.11 7.38 7.56
N ASP A 82 10.95 6.75 7.75
CA ASP A 82 10.15 6.09 6.73
C ASP A 82 8.88 6.87 6.33
N HIS A 83 8.73 8.11 6.81
CA HIS A 83 7.69 9.02 6.34
C HIS A 83 7.96 9.44 4.89
N LEU A 84 6.92 9.54 4.07
CA LEU A 84 7.01 9.89 2.65
C LEU A 84 7.81 11.18 2.42
N THR A 85 7.50 12.25 3.16
CA THR A 85 8.25 13.51 3.14
C THR A 85 9.75 13.32 3.33
N ALA A 86 10.16 12.57 4.36
CA ALA A 86 11.57 12.36 4.66
C ALA A 86 12.29 11.61 3.53
N LEU A 87 11.62 10.60 2.96
CA LEU A 87 12.15 9.81 1.85
C LEU A 87 12.28 10.63 0.56
N LEU A 88 11.26 11.44 0.22
CA LEU A 88 11.30 12.33 -0.95
C LEU A 88 12.36 13.43 -0.81
N ALA A 89 12.49 14.03 0.37
CA ALA A 89 13.52 15.02 0.66
C ALA A 89 14.94 14.42 0.59
N LEU A 90 15.12 13.20 1.10
CA LEU A 90 16.38 12.47 0.96
C LEU A 90 16.71 12.20 -0.50
N TYR A 91 15.73 11.74 -1.29
CA TYR A 91 15.92 11.46 -2.70
C TYR A 91 16.37 12.72 -3.46
N ALA A 92 15.68 13.85 -3.25
CA ALA A 92 16.09 15.13 -3.82
C ALA A 92 17.48 15.58 -3.36
N THR A 93 17.89 15.23 -2.14
CA THR A 93 19.24 15.54 -1.64
C THR A 93 20.31 14.69 -2.32
N LEU A 94 20.04 13.40 -2.54
CA LEU A 94 20.97 12.50 -3.22
C LEU A 94 21.20 12.90 -4.69
N ASP A 95 20.16 13.37 -5.37
CA ASP A 95 20.29 13.88 -6.74
C ASP A 95 21.15 15.15 -6.82
N ASP A 96 20.94 16.12 -5.92
CA ASP A 96 21.80 17.31 -5.85
C ASP A 96 23.27 16.94 -5.58
N GLN A 97 23.51 15.93 -4.73
CA GLN A 97 24.86 15.42 -4.48
C GLN A 97 25.46 14.73 -5.70
N GLU A 98 24.69 13.94 -6.43
CA GLU A 98 25.10 13.36 -7.71
C GLU A 98 25.50 14.45 -8.71
N ALA A 99 24.70 15.52 -8.82
CA ALA A 99 24.94 16.61 -9.77
C ALA A 99 26.14 17.48 -9.40
N ALA A 100 26.35 17.75 -8.11
CA ALA A 100 27.38 18.67 -7.64
C ALA A 100 28.77 18.03 -7.47
N ASP A 101 28.88 16.70 -7.33
CA ASP A 101 30.18 16.06 -7.05
C ASP A 101 31.08 16.08 -8.31
N PRO A 102 32.28 16.67 -8.25
CA PRO A 102 33.17 16.72 -9.41
C PRO A 102 33.79 15.37 -9.74
N ASP A 103 33.91 14.47 -8.76
CA ASP A 103 34.55 13.16 -8.91
C ASP A 103 33.59 12.13 -9.55
N PRO A 104 33.91 11.59 -10.75
CA PRO A 104 33.08 10.59 -11.41
C PRO A 104 32.77 9.35 -10.57
N ALA A 105 33.71 8.89 -9.74
CA ALA A 105 33.52 7.71 -8.91
C ALA A 105 32.49 7.96 -7.80
N ARG A 106 32.57 9.13 -7.14
CA ARG A 106 31.58 9.53 -6.13
C ARG A 106 30.22 9.81 -6.73
N ARG A 107 30.14 10.44 -7.91
CA ARG A 107 28.87 10.59 -8.63
C ARG A 107 28.18 9.25 -8.89
N LEU A 108 28.94 8.23 -9.29
CA LEU A 108 28.39 6.90 -9.50
C LEU A 108 27.83 6.32 -8.19
N LEU A 109 28.52 6.49 -7.06
CA LEU A 109 28.01 6.07 -5.76
C LEU A 109 26.71 6.79 -5.40
N TRP A 110 26.61 8.10 -5.60
CA TRP A 110 25.38 8.85 -5.36
C TRP A 110 24.22 8.37 -6.23
N ARG A 111 24.47 8.11 -7.52
CA ARG A 111 23.48 7.52 -8.42
C ARG A 111 22.99 6.15 -7.92
N GLN A 112 23.90 5.29 -7.46
CA GLN A 112 23.53 3.97 -6.92
C GLN A 112 22.73 4.09 -5.63
N SER A 113 23.11 5.01 -4.73
CA SER A 113 22.34 5.31 -3.52
C SER A 113 20.95 5.84 -3.86
N ARG A 114 20.83 6.74 -4.84
CA ARG A 114 19.56 7.29 -5.32
C ARG A 114 18.66 6.19 -5.89
N LYS A 115 19.21 5.34 -6.76
CA LYS A 115 18.50 4.17 -7.30
C LYS A 115 18.04 3.20 -6.21
N ALA A 116 18.92 2.91 -5.23
CA ALA A 116 18.58 2.04 -4.12
C ALA A 116 17.46 2.62 -3.26
N LEU A 117 17.52 3.92 -2.91
CA LEU A 117 16.45 4.60 -2.18
C LEU A 117 15.11 4.52 -2.94
N LEU A 118 15.12 4.80 -4.24
CA LEU A 118 13.91 4.76 -5.06
C LEU A 118 13.30 3.38 -5.05
N TRP A 119 14.06 2.36 -5.42
CA TRP A 119 13.52 1.00 -5.57
C TRP A 119 13.21 0.33 -4.24
N GLU A 120 14.13 0.40 -3.28
CA GLU A 120 13.98 -0.31 -2.00
C GLU A 120 12.98 0.38 -1.08
N HIS A 121 12.95 1.71 -1.03
CA HIS A 121 12.27 2.45 0.05
C HIS A 121 11.13 3.36 -0.42
N LEU A 122 10.98 3.63 -1.71
CA LEU A 122 9.86 4.40 -2.26
C LEU A 122 8.96 3.52 -3.15
N ALA A 123 9.44 3.12 -4.33
CA ALA A 123 8.71 2.36 -5.35
C ALA A 123 8.16 1.02 -4.81
N SER A 124 8.79 0.44 -3.79
CA SER A 124 8.33 -0.79 -3.12
C SER A 124 6.91 -0.68 -2.53
N TRP A 125 6.39 0.53 -2.30
CA TRP A 125 5.05 0.74 -1.74
C TRP A 125 4.30 1.96 -2.26
N VAL A 126 5.01 3.01 -2.69
CA VAL A 126 4.42 4.33 -2.96
C VAL A 126 3.36 4.29 -4.06
N PHE A 127 3.53 3.45 -5.09
CA PHE A 127 2.54 3.36 -6.16
C PHE A 127 1.22 2.74 -5.69
N ALA A 128 1.27 1.72 -4.82
CA ALA A 128 0.06 1.18 -4.20
C ALA A 128 -0.62 2.20 -3.28
N TYR A 129 0.17 2.96 -2.53
CA TYR A 129 -0.32 4.10 -1.74
C TYR A 129 -1.01 5.16 -2.62
N LEU A 130 -0.37 5.57 -3.71
CA LEU A 130 -0.90 6.58 -4.64
C LEU A 130 -2.17 6.10 -5.36
N ASP A 131 -2.27 4.81 -5.69
CA ASP A 131 -3.49 4.24 -6.26
C ASP A 131 -4.66 4.32 -5.27
N LYS A 132 -4.43 4.02 -3.98
CA LYS A 132 -5.47 4.19 -2.95
C LYS A 132 -5.79 5.66 -2.69
N LEU A 133 -4.78 6.53 -2.64
CA LEU A 133 -4.96 7.98 -2.51
C LEU A 133 -5.84 8.52 -3.65
N GLY A 134 -5.55 8.09 -4.88
CA GLY A 134 -6.31 8.43 -6.06
C GLY A 134 -7.75 7.93 -6.03
N GLU A 135 -8.10 6.96 -5.18
CA GLU A 135 -9.47 6.49 -4.96
C GLU A 135 -10.21 7.39 -3.94
N ILE A 136 -9.60 7.62 -2.78
CA ILE A 136 -10.30 8.17 -1.60
C ILE A 136 -10.11 9.67 -1.39
N ALA A 137 -9.07 10.28 -1.97
CA ALA A 137 -8.70 11.64 -1.64
C ALA A 137 -9.59 12.69 -2.32
N PRO A 138 -9.87 13.83 -1.67
CA PRO A 138 -10.49 14.98 -2.34
C PRO A 138 -9.61 15.57 -3.46
N PRO A 139 -10.16 16.46 -4.31
CA PRO A 139 -9.51 16.90 -5.54
C PRO A 139 -8.07 17.40 -5.39
N PHE A 140 -7.77 18.18 -4.34
CA PHE A 140 -6.43 18.70 -4.08
C PHE A 140 -5.39 17.56 -3.94
N TYR A 141 -5.60 16.66 -2.96
CA TYR A 141 -4.65 15.57 -2.69
C TYR A 141 -4.67 14.48 -3.77
N ARG A 142 -5.80 14.32 -4.47
CA ARG A 142 -5.87 13.43 -5.65
C ARG A 142 -4.96 13.93 -6.78
N SER A 143 -5.00 15.24 -7.06
CA SER A 143 -4.17 15.85 -8.10
C SER A 143 -2.70 15.89 -7.69
N TRP A 144 -2.42 16.19 -6.42
CA TRP A 144 -1.08 16.08 -5.85
C TRP A 144 -0.52 14.66 -5.98
N GLY A 145 -1.32 13.64 -5.63
CA GLY A 145 -0.93 12.24 -5.76
C GLY A 145 -0.68 11.80 -7.19
N ALA A 146 -1.49 12.28 -8.14
CA ALA A 146 -1.27 12.03 -9.56
C ALA A 146 0.05 12.64 -10.05
N LEU A 147 0.30 13.92 -9.74
CA LEU A 147 1.55 14.60 -10.08
C LEU A 147 2.77 13.93 -9.45
N LEU A 148 2.69 13.55 -8.18
CA LEU A 148 3.77 12.79 -7.52
C LEU A 148 4.01 11.44 -8.20
N GLY A 149 2.95 10.75 -8.61
CA GLY A 149 3.05 9.49 -9.35
C GLY A 149 3.76 9.64 -10.69
N GLU A 150 3.47 10.70 -11.44
CA GLU A 150 4.13 11.03 -12.71
C GLU A 150 5.62 11.33 -12.51
N VAL A 151 5.94 12.16 -11.53
CA VAL A 151 7.34 12.50 -11.22
C VAL A 151 8.13 11.25 -10.82
N LEU A 152 7.57 10.40 -9.95
CA LEU A 152 8.25 9.18 -9.53
C LEU A 152 8.38 8.15 -10.66
N ALA A 153 7.41 8.08 -11.58
CA ALA A 153 7.51 7.22 -12.76
C ALA A 153 8.65 7.67 -13.69
N ALA A 154 8.81 8.98 -13.91
CA ALA A 154 9.93 9.53 -14.68
C ALA A 154 11.28 9.26 -14.00
N GLU A 155 11.35 9.35 -12.67
CA GLU A 155 12.56 9.00 -11.92
C GLU A 155 12.90 7.50 -12.03
N VAL A 156 11.90 6.63 -11.98
CA VAL A 156 12.07 5.18 -12.18
C VAL A 156 12.64 4.88 -13.56
N GLU A 157 12.13 5.54 -14.60
CA GLU A 157 12.67 5.45 -15.96
C GLU A 157 14.13 5.94 -16.02
N ALA A 158 14.41 7.10 -15.40
CA ALA A 158 15.72 7.73 -15.43
C ALA A 158 16.82 6.90 -14.75
N VAL A 159 16.53 6.27 -13.59
CA VAL A 159 17.51 5.42 -12.89
C VAL A 159 17.56 3.98 -13.43
N GLY A 160 16.57 3.61 -14.25
CA GLY A 160 16.43 2.30 -14.87
C GLY A 160 15.97 1.20 -13.91
N PRO A 161 15.68 0.00 -14.46
CA PRO A 161 15.08 -1.10 -13.72
C PRO A 161 16.00 -1.65 -12.63
N GLN A 162 15.39 -2.24 -11.59
CA GLN A 162 16.08 -3.01 -10.57
C GLN A 162 15.88 -4.51 -10.87
N GLU A 163 16.98 -5.27 -10.97
CA GLU A 163 16.92 -6.72 -11.24
C GLU A 163 16.46 -7.54 -10.03
N ILE A 164 16.75 -7.04 -8.83
CA ILE A 164 16.47 -7.74 -7.57
C ILE A 164 15.28 -7.08 -6.89
N LEU A 165 14.24 -7.87 -6.60
CA LEU A 165 13.09 -7.41 -5.83
C LEU A 165 13.54 -6.81 -4.47
N PRO A 166 12.98 -5.66 -4.05
CA PRO A 166 13.29 -5.06 -2.77
C PRO A 166 13.26 -6.05 -1.60
N LEU A 167 14.21 -5.94 -0.67
CA LEU A 167 14.32 -6.80 0.50
C LEU A 167 13.02 -6.79 1.34
N HIS A 168 12.39 -5.63 1.48
CA HIS A 168 11.08 -5.49 2.10
C HIS A 168 10.05 -6.50 1.55
N LEU A 169 10.02 -6.68 0.23
CA LEU A 169 9.04 -7.53 -0.46
C LEU A 169 9.50 -9.00 -0.48
N ARG A 170 10.81 -9.25 -0.61
CA ARG A 170 11.37 -10.61 -0.55
C ARG A 170 11.14 -11.31 0.79
N LEU A 171 11.12 -10.55 1.87
CA LEU A 171 10.88 -11.07 3.23
C LEU A 171 9.40 -11.07 3.62
N ALA A 172 8.51 -10.58 2.75
CA ALA A 172 7.10 -10.50 3.04
C ALA A 172 6.49 -11.91 3.19
N PRO A 173 5.86 -12.22 4.34
CA PRO A 173 5.16 -13.49 4.49
C PRO A 173 3.89 -13.49 3.65
N ALA A 174 3.46 -14.68 3.23
CA ALA A 174 2.17 -14.85 2.59
C ALA A 174 1.00 -14.56 3.55
N LEU A 175 -0.20 -14.39 2.97
CA LEU A 175 -1.43 -14.39 3.73
C LEU A 175 -1.63 -15.79 4.39
N PRO A 176 -1.85 -15.86 5.71
CA PRO A 176 -1.97 -17.12 6.44
C PRO A 176 -3.34 -17.76 6.21
N ASP A 177 -3.45 -19.08 6.33
CA ASP A 177 -4.72 -19.78 6.18
C ASP A 177 -5.43 -19.87 7.54
N PRO A 178 -6.62 -19.28 7.74
CA PRO A 178 -7.29 -19.30 9.03
C PRO A 178 -7.66 -20.71 9.53
N ARG A 179 -7.66 -21.72 8.65
CA ARG A 179 -7.87 -23.13 9.00
C ARG A 179 -6.66 -23.76 9.70
N GLN A 180 -5.47 -23.19 9.52
CA GLN A 180 -4.21 -23.69 10.05
C GLN A 180 -3.61 -22.73 11.09
N ASP A 181 -3.61 -21.44 10.78
CA ASP A 181 -2.93 -20.40 11.54
C ASP A 181 -3.85 -19.60 12.48
N GLY A 182 -5.17 -19.82 12.35
CA GLY A 182 -6.19 -19.19 13.19
C GLY A 182 -6.75 -17.87 12.65
N ALA A 183 -8.03 -17.61 12.97
CA ALA A 183 -8.78 -16.47 12.44
C ALA A 183 -8.21 -15.10 12.85
N GLY A 184 -7.60 -15.01 14.04
CA GLY A 184 -7.03 -13.76 14.54
C GLY A 184 -5.84 -13.28 13.72
N GLU A 185 -4.90 -14.18 13.42
CA GLU A 185 -3.71 -13.89 12.60
C GLU A 185 -4.11 -13.58 11.15
N PHE A 186 -5.08 -14.31 10.61
CA PHE A 186 -5.67 -14.03 9.30
C PHE A 186 -6.28 -12.63 9.19
N ALA A 187 -7.13 -12.22 10.15
CA ALA A 187 -7.74 -10.89 10.15
C ALA A 187 -6.69 -9.76 10.25
N GLY A 188 -5.61 -9.98 11.01
CA GLY A 188 -4.48 -9.05 11.05
C GLY A 188 -3.73 -8.97 9.72
N ALA A 189 -3.44 -10.12 9.12
CA ALA A 189 -2.73 -10.22 7.85
C ALA A 189 -3.49 -9.61 6.68
N LEU A 190 -4.83 -9.69 6.66
CA LEU A 190 -5.67 -9.01 5.66
C LEU A 190 -5.49 -7.49 5.66
N LEU A 191 -5.18 -6.90 6.82
CA LEU A 191 -4.93 -5.47 6.99
C LEU A 191 -3.47 -5.06 6.75
N SER A 192 -2.56 -6.01 6.54
CA SER A 192 -1.18 -5.76 6.14
C SER A 192 -1.09 -5.79 4.61
N PRO A 193 -0.84 -4.65 3.94
CA PRO A 193 -0.83 -4.58 2.49
C PRO A 193 0.18 -5.57 1.89
N VAL A 194 1.41 -5.64 2.41
CA VAL A 194 2.45 -6.53 1.84
C VAL A 194 2.06 -8.02 1.85
N ARG A 195 1.14 -8.42 2.74
CA ARG A 195 0.67 -9.81 2.87
C ARG A 195 -0.59 -10.09 2.06
N SER A 196 -1.50 -9.12 1.97
CA SER A 196 -2.78 -9.28 1.27
C SER A 196 -2.76 -8.78 -0.17
N GLY A 197 -1.76 -7.97 -0.53
CA GLY A 197 -1.74 -7.20 -1.78
C GLY A 197 -2.75 -6.06 -1.83
N VAL A 198 -3.48 -5.78 -0.73
CA VAL A 198 -4.62 -4.85 -0.69
C VAL A 198 -4.36 -3.75 0.34
N VAL A 199 -4.51 -2.49 -0.09
CA VAL A 199 -4.55 -1.35 0.84
C VAL A 199 -5.99 -1.19 1.33
N LEU A 200 -6.30 -1.69 2.53
CA LEU A 200 -7.65 -1.61 3.12
C LEU A 200 -7.74 -0.51 4.18
N THR A 201 -8.59 0.50 3.91
CA THR A 201 -8.79 1.67 4.78
C THR A 201 -10.07 1.55 5.61
N ARG A 202 -10.31 2.50 6.52
CA ARG A 202 -11.59 2.58 7.24
C ARG A 202 -12.74 2.87 6.29
N ALA A 203 -12.53 3.75 5.32
CA ALA A 203 -13.52 4.08 4.29
C ALA A 203 -13.94 2.84 3.48
N ASP A 204 -12.99 1.94 3.17
CA ASP A 204 -13.29 0.69 2.47
C ASP A 204 -14.16 -0.25 3.33
N LEU A 205 -13.86 -0.38 4.63
CA LEU A 205 -14.67 -1.21 5.54
C LEU A 205 -16.07 -0.62 5.75
N ALA A 206 -16.20 0.72 5.78
CA ALA A 206 -17.50 1.38 5.82
C ALA A 206 -18.28 1.18 4.52
N ARG A 207 -17.61 1.15 3.36
CA ARG A 207 -18.22 0.79 2.07
C ARG A 207 -18.70 -0.66 2.08
N ALA A 208 -17.87 -1.60 2.51
CA ALA A 208 -18.23 -3.01 2.63
C ALA A 208 -19.48 -3.21 3.50
N ALA A 209 -19.54 -2.53 4.66
CA ALA A 209 -20.71 -2.58 5.53
C ALA A 209 -21.99 -2.12 4.83
N ARG A 210 -21.94 -1.03 4.05
CA ARG A 210 -23.10 -0.55 3.27
C ARG A 210 -23.49 -1.51 2.14
N ASP A 211 -22.51 -2.02 1.41
CA ASP A 211 -22.74 -2.93 0.28
C ASP A 211 -23.39 -4.25 0.74
N LEU A 212 -23.11 -4.69 1.97
CA LEU A 212 -23.60 -5.93 2.57
C LEU A 212 -24.77 -5.71 3.55
N ASP A 213 -25.29 -4.49 3.68
CA ASP A 213 -26.32 -4.11 4.66
C ASP A 213 -25.97 -4.54 6.11
N ALA A 214 -24.69 -4.46 6.47
CA ALA A 214 -24.15 -4.84 7.76
C ALA A 214 -23.96 -3.64 8.69
N GLY A 215 -24.05 -3.87 10.00
CA GLY A 215 -23.81 -2.84 11.01
C GLY A 215 -22.33 -2.49 11.14
N LEU A 216 -21.97 -1.23 10.90
CA LEU A 216 -20.61 -0.74 11.13
C LEU A 216 -20.39 -0.40 12.61
N ARG A 217 -19.46 -1.10 13.27
CA ARG A 217 -19.02 -0.75 14.63
C ARG A 217 -17.92 0.32 14.57
N MET A 218 -17.93 1.26 15.52
CA MET A 218 -16.81 2.19 15.68
C MET A 218 -15.68 1.51 16.46
N GLY A 219 -14.43 1.81 16.10
CA GLY A 219 -13.23 1.20 16.68
C GLY A 219 -12.13 1.08 15.62
N GLU A 220 -10.96 0.53 15.95
CA GLU A 220 -9.85 0.36 15.02
C GLU A 220 -10.20 -0.58 13.84
N ARG A 221 -9.44 -0.50 12.73
CA ARG A 221 -9.70 -1.27 11.49
C ARG A 221 -9.87 -2.79 11.75
N ARG A 222 -9.03 -3.37 12.63
CA ARG A 222 -9.10 -4.79 12.98
C ARG A 222 -10.39 -5.17 13.69
N PHE A 223 -10.86 -4.31 14.59
CA PHE A 223 -12.12 -4.51 15.29
C PHE A 223 -13.31 -4.44 14.32
N ILE A 224 -13.29 -3.45 13.42
CA ILE A 224 -14.30 -3.30 12.37
C ILE A 224 -14.35 -4.55 11.48
N LEU A 225 -13.20 -4.97 10.94
CA LEU A 225 -13.10 -6.15 10.07
C LEU A 225 -13.60 -7.42 10.76
N THR A 226 -13.16 -7.67 11.99
CA THR A 226 -13.61 -8.84 12.76
C THR A 226 -15.12 -8.80 12.98
N SER A 227 -15.66 -7.63 13.33
CA SER A 227 -17.10 -7.45 13.52
C SER A 227 -17.91 -7.67 12.25
N LEU A 228 -17.39 -7.31 11.07
CA LEU A 228 -18.06 -7.57 9.79
C LEU A 228 -18.03 -9.06 9.45
N LEU A 229 -16.88 -9.71 9.62
CA LEU A 229 -16.74 -11.16 9.42
C LEU A 229 -17.64 -11.98 10.36
N SER A 230 -17.88 -11.52 11.59
CA SER A 230 -18.80 -12.19 12.52
C SER A 230 -20.29 -11.98 12.19
N GLN A 231 -20.64 -10.91 11.47
CA GLN A 231 -22.02 -10.63 11.06
C GLN A 231 -22.41 -11.42 9.81
N ASP A 232 -21.55 -11.38 8.78
CA ASP A 232 -21.73 -12.11 7.53
C ASP A 232 -20.36 -12.55 6.97
N ALA A 233 -19.95 -13.76 7.34
CA ALA A 233 -18.68 -14.29 6.90
C ALA A 233 -18.63 -14.53 5.38
N ASP A 234 -19.68 -15.09 4.78
CA ASP A 234 -19.66 -15.44 3.36
C ASP A 234 -19.67 -14.19 2.47
N GLY A 235 -20.53 -13.22 2.78
CA GLY A 235 -20.60 -11.95 2.08
C GLY A 235 -19.31 -11.12 2.23
N MET A 236 -18.76 -11.04 3.44
CA MET A 236 -17.52 -10.29 3.68
C MET A 236 -16.31 -10.94 3.00
N LEU A 237 -16.18 -12.28 3.04
CA LEU A 237 -15.12 -12.98 2.31
C LEU A 237 -15.25 -12.78 0.80
N GLY A 238 -16.48 -12.84 0.27
CA GLY A 238 -16.75 -12.55 -1.15
C GLY A 238 -16.40 -11.12 -1.55
N TRP A 239 -16.76 -10.14 -0.71
CA TRP A 239 -16.44 -8.73 -0.92
C TRP A 239 -14.92 -8.49 -0.92
N LEU A 240 -14.19 -9.07 0.05
CA LEU A 240 -12.74 -8.97 0.12
C LEU A 240 -12.06 -9.65 -1.07
N ALA A 241 -12.55 -10.82 -1.51
CA ALA A 241 -12.03 -11.51 -2.69
C ALA A 241 -12.21 -10.67 -3.97
N ALA A 242 -13.30 -9.92 -4.07
CA ALA A 242 -13.53 -8.99 -5.18
C ALA A 242 -12.62 -7.76 -5.09
N GLU A 243 -12.42 -7.19 -3.90
CA GLU A 243 -11.49 -6.08 -3.68
C GLU A 243 -10.04 -6.50 -4.00
N ALA A 244 -9.62 -7.69 -3.59
CA ALA A 244 -8.31 -8.24 -3.91
C ALA A 244 -8.09 -8.41 -5.43
N ARG A 245 -9.09 -8.89 -6.18
CA ARG A 245 -9.02 -8.94 -7.65
C ARG A 245 -8.92 -7.55 -8.31
N ARG A 246 -9.63 -6.54 -7.76
CA ARG A 246 -9.50 -5.15 -8.22
C ARG A 246 -8.07 -4.65 -7.99
N TRP A 247 -7.48 -4.93 -6.83
CA TRP A 247 -6.10 -4.58 -6.52
C TRP A 247 -5.09 -5.28 -7.41
N ALA A 248 -5.23 -6.59 -7.65
CA ALA A 248 -4.37 -7.31 -8.59
C ALA A 248 -4.37 -6.64 -9.97
N SER A 249 -5.53 -6.21 -10.46
CA SER A 249 -5.66 -5.51 -11.75
C SER A 249 -4.96 -4.12 -11.73
N ARG A 250 -5.08 -3.36 -10.64
CA ARG A 250 -4.38 -2.07 -10.47
C ARG A 250 -2.86 -2.26 -10.46
N HIS A 251 -2.37 -3.25 -9.72
CA HIS A 251 -0.94 -3.56 -9.66
C HIS A 251 -0.40 -3.96 -11.03
N ARG A 252 -1.12 -4.82 -11.77
CA ARG A 252 -0.71 -5.19 -13.15
C ARG A 252 -0.64 -3.99 -14.09
N ALA A 253 -1.55 -3.03 -13.96
CA ALA A 253 -1.51 -1.80 -14.75
C ALA A 253 -0.24 -0.97 -14.51
N ARG A 254 0.46 -1.18 -13.38
CA ARG A 254 1.73 -0.53 -13.04
C ARG A 254 2.96 -1.32 -13.49
N GLU A 255 2.84 -2.48 -14.13
CA GLU A 255 3.99 -3.30 -14.54
C GLU A 255 4.97 -2.55 -15.45
N GLY A 256 4.46 -1.71 -16.36
CA GLY A 256 5.29 -0.89 -17.24
C GLY A 256 6.17 0.15 -16.50
N VAL A 257 5.80 0.50 -15.26
CA VAL A 257 6.55 1.46 -14.44
C VAL A 257 7.35 0.72 -13.36
N ALA A 258 6.71 -0.14 -12.56
CA ALA A 258 7.30 -0.73 -11.37
C ALA A 258 7.79 -2.18 -11.54
N GLY A 259 7.66 -2.79 -12.74
CA GLY A 259 8.25 -4.08 -13.08
C GLY A 259 7.95 -5.20 -12.07
N GLU A 260 8.99 -5.83 -11.52
CA GLU A 260 8.88 -6.93 -10.54
C GLU A 260 8.12 -6.52 -9.27
N VAL A 261 8.20 -5.25 -8.86
CA VAL A 261 7.45 -4.77 -7.69
C VAL A 261 5.95 -4.86 -7.96
N ALA A 262 5.49 -4.38 -9.11
CA ALA A 262 4.09 -4.49 -9.51
C ALA A 262 3.63 -5.95 -9.58
N ARG A 263 4.45 -6.84 -10.15
CA ARG A 263 4.13 -8.28 -10.24
C ARG A 263 4.05 -8.94 -8.87
N PHE A 264 4.94 -8.60 -7.94
CA PHE A 264 4.85 -9.06 -6.55
C PHE A 264 3.52 -8.68 -5.91
N TRP A 265 3.15 -7.39 -6.00
CA TRP A 265 1.91 -6.89 -5.41
C TRP A 265 0.66 -7.52 -6.04
N ALA A 266 0.66 -7.69 -7.37
CA ALA A 266 -0.39 -8.40 -8.08
C ALA A 266 -0.52 -9.85 -7.59
N GLY A 267 0.60 -10.56 -7.46
CA GLY A 267 0.64 -11.94 -6.97
C GLY A 267 0.11 -12.11 -5.55
N GLN A 268 0.43 -11.18 -4.63
CA GLN A 268 -0.14 -11.19 -3.27
C GLN A 268 -1.67 -11.00 -3.31
N ALA A 269 -2.15 -10.05 -4.12
CA ALA A 269 -3.57 -9.77 -4.25
C ALA A 269 -4.34 -10.92 -4.91
N ASP A 270 -3.77 -11.58 -5.92
CA ASP A 270 -4.34 -12.79 -6.52
C ASP A 270 -4.38 -13.95 -5.53
N GLY A 271 -3.30 -14.18 -4.78
CA GLY A 271 -3.22 -15.21 -3.75
C GLY A 271 -4.26 -14.98 -2.65
N ALA A 272 -4.41 -13.74 -2.20
CA ALA A 272 -5.45 -13.36 -1.25
C ALA A 272 -6.85 -13.61 -1.80
N ALA A 273 -7.13 -13.20 -3.05
CA ALA A 273 -8.42 -13.42 -3.70
C ALA A 273 -8.77 -14.91 -3.82
N ALA A 274 -7.80 -15.76 -4.16
CA ALA A 274 -7.97 -17.21 -4.26
C ALA A 274 -8.31 -17.80 -2.89
N LEU A 275 -7.49 -17.52 -1.87
CA LEU A 275 -7.73 -18.02 -0.51
C LEU A 275 -9.08 -17.56 0.04
N LEU A 276 -9.40 -16.26 -0.07
CA LEU A 276 -10.69 -15.72 0.36
C LEU A 276 -11.85 -16.40 -0.36
N GLY A 277 -11.71 -16.65 -1.67
CA GLY A 277 -12.70 -17.36 -2.47
C GLY A 277 -12.88 -18.83 -2.08
N ASP A 278 -11.85 -19.51 -1.60
CA ASP A 278 -11.91 -20.91 -1.13
C ASP A 278 -12.49 -21.05 0.28
N LEU A 279 -12.40 -19.98 1.07
CA LEU A 279 -12.97 -19.92 2.42
C LEU A 279 -14.48 -19.67 2.42
N GLN A 280 -15.06 -19.23 1.30
CA GLN A 280 -16.50 -19.01 1.15
C GLN A 280 -17.30 -20.32 1.33
N PRO A 281 -18.19 -20.42 2.33
CA PRO A 281 -18.99 -21.61 2.58
C PRO A 281 -19.85 -22.04 1.38
N SER A 282 -20.40 -21.08 0.64
CA SER A 282 -21.29 -21.32 -0.51
C SER A 282 -20.64 -22.05 -1.69
N LYS A 283 -19.29 -22.08 -1.77
CA LYS A 283 -18.56 -22.89 -2.76
C LYS A 283 -18.31 -24.33 -2.34
N ARG A 284 -18.53 -24.69 -1.07
CA ARG A 284 -18.34 -26.07 -0.58
C ARG A 284 -19.53 -26.99 -0.90
N GLU A 285 -20.70 -26.43 -1.20
CA GLU A 285 -21.90 -27.18 -1.58
C GLU A 285 -22.11 -27.18 -3.10
N GLY A 286 -21.19 -27.84 -3.83
CA GLY A 286 -21.58 -28.44 -5.12
C GLY A 286 -22.55 -29.60 -4.85
N PRO A 287 -23.53 -29.87 -5.74
CA PRO A 287 -24.56 -30.86 -5.47
C PRO A 287 -23.92 -32.22 -5.19
N LYS A 288 -24.08 -32.70 -3.95
CA LYS A 288 -23.88 -34.12 -3.66
C LYS A 288 -25.01 -34.85 -4.37
N ASP A 289 -24.71 -35.47 -5.51
CA ASP A 289 -25.58 -36.48 -6.10
C ASP A 289 -25.92 -37.50 -5.02
N VAL A 290 -27.13 -37.38 -4.49
CA VAL A 290 -27.75 -38.40 -3.64
C VAL A 290 -28.20 -39.47 -4.61
N PRO A 291 -27.57 -40.66 -4.65
CA PRO A 291 -28.05 -41.73 -5.51
C PRO A 291 -29.47 -42.11 -5.08
N PRO A 292 -30.38 -42.38 -6.03
CA PRO A 292 -31.76 -42.68 -5.71
C PRO A 292 -31.83 -43.94 -4.84
N ARG A 293 -32.55 -43.82 -3.71
CA ARG A 293 -32.88 -44.97 -2.85
C ARG A 293 -33.63 -45.99 -3.68
N ASN A 294 -33.00 -47.14 -3.88
CA ASN A 294 -33.58 -48.30 -4.55
C ASN A 294 -34.61 -48.95 -3.61
N THR A 295 -35.86 -48.53 -3.70
CA THR A 295 -37.01 -49.24 -3.13
C THR A 295 -37.33 -50.43 -4.04
N LYS A 296 -36.67 -51.57 -3.81
CA LYS A 296 -37.22 -52.86 -4.26
C LYS A 296 -38.03 -53.47 -3.12
N ALA A 297 -39.32 -53.53 -3.40
CA ALA A 297 -40.36 -54.14 -2.61
C ALA A 297 -40.13 -55.65 -2.45
N ARG A 298 -40.55 -56.14 -1.28
CA ARG A 298 -40.92 -57.53 -1.04
C ARG A 298 -41.98 -57.97 -2.06
N CYS A 299 -41.72 -59.08 -2.74
CA CYS A 299 -42.67 -60.15 -3.06
C CYS A 299 -41.85 -61.36 -3.54
#